data_AF-H9N5Q6-F1
#
_entry.id   AF-H9N5Q6-F1
#
_cell.length_a   1.000
_cell.length_b   1.000
_cell.length_c   1.000
_cell.angle_alpha   90.00
_cell.angle_beta   90.00
_cell.angle_gamma   90.00
#
_symmetry.space_group_name_H-M   'P 1'
#
loop_
_entity.id
_entity.type
_entity.pdbx_description
1 polymer ?
#
loop_
_entity_poly.entity_id
_entity_poly.type
_entity_poly.pdbx_seq_one_letter_code
_entity_poly.pdbx_strand_id
1 'polypeptide(L)'
;LGGVIALAMSIMILFILPMTHMSKFQGFQFYPLNQIMFWMYVSILILLTWIGAMPVEDPYVTLSQILTVIYFSYYFVSPLVTKTWDKLLN
;
A
#
# COMPACT_ATOMS: atom_id res chain seq x y z
N LEU A 1 11.45 -6.51 -19.14
CA LEU A 1 11.09 -7.65 -18.26
C LEU A 1 10.57 -7.20 -16.89
N GLY A 2 11.25 -6.28 -16.17
CA GLY A 2 10.82 -5.84 -14.83
C GLY A 2 9.39 -5.31 -14.72
N GLY A 3 8.90 -4.55 -15.70
CA GLY A 3 7.52 -4.01 -15.68
C GLY A 3 6.41 -5.07 -15.68
N VAL A 4 6.60 -6.17 -16.43
CA VAL A 4 5.61 -7.28 -16.46
C VAL A 4 5.58 -8.01 -15.12
N ILE A 5 6.76 -8.20 -14.51
CA ILE A 5 6.87 -8.84 -13.20
C ILE A 5 6.23 -7.96 -12.12
N ALA A 6 6.44 -6.64 -12.17
CA ALA A 6 5.83 -5.69 -11.25
C ALA A 6 4.30 -5.70 -11.34
N LEU A 7 3.74 -5.83 -12.55
CA LEU A 7 2.29 -5.93 -12.76
C LEU A 7 1.72 -7.24 -12.22
N ALA A 8 2.39 -8.37 -12.47
CA ALA A 8 1.97 -9.64 -11.88
C ALA A 8 2.02 -9.59 -10.34
N MET A 9 3.09 -9.00 -9.78
CA MET A 9 3.25 -8.85 -8.34
C MET A 9 2.20 -7.93 -7.70
N SER A 10 1.72 -6.89 -8.38
CA SER A 10 0.71 -5.98 -7.82
C SER A 10 -0.66 -6.65 -7.62
N ILE A 11 -0.95 -7.70 -8.39
CA ILE A 11 -2.17 -8.51 -8.19
C ILE A 11 -1.91 -9.58 -7.13
N MET A 12 -0.76 -10.27 -7.21
CA MET A 12 -0.42 -11.35 -6.28
C MET A 12 -0.32 -10.88 -4.82
N ILE A 13 0.12 -9.64 -4.59
CA ILE A 13 0.28 -9.11 -3.23
C ILE A 13 -1.06 -8.99 -2.46
N LEU A 14 -2.20 -8.97 -3.16
CA LEU A 14 -3.52 -8.99 -2.52
C LEU A 14 -3.79 -10.31 -1.78
N PHE A 15 -3.18 -11.43 -2.19
CA PHE A 15 -3.31 -12.70 -1.46
C PHE A 15 -2.61 -12.70 -0.10
N ILE A 16 -1.65 -11.80 0.10
CA ILE A 16 -0.93 -11.65 1.36
C ILE A 16 -1.79 -10.90 2.40
N LEU A 17 -2.69 -10.03 1.95
CA LEU A 17 -3.54 -9.17 2.76
C LEU A 17 -4.32 -9.93 3.87
N PRO A 18 -5.07 -11.03 3.58
CA PRO A 18 -5.77 -11.79 4.62
C PRO A 18 -4.83 -12.49 5.60
N MET A 19 -3.59 -12.81 5.21
CA MET A 19 -2.62 -13.44 6.11
C MET A 19 -1.93 -12.43 7.03
N THR A 20 -1.76 -11.19 6.57
CA THR A 20 -1.09 -10.13 7.34
C THR A 20 -2.01 -9.38 8.29
N HIS A 21 -3.33 -9.41 8.07
CA HIS A 21 -4.30 -8.68 8.87
C HIS A 21 -4.67 -9.43 10.16
N MET A 22 -3.71 -9.55 11.07
CA MET A 22 -3.86 -10.19 12.40
C MET A 22 -4.21 -9.14 13.47
N SER A 23 -5.28 -8.37 13.29
CA SER A 23 -5.73 -7.38 14.27
C SER A 23 -6.57 -8.02 15.38
N LYS A 24 -6.39 -7.58 16.63
CA LYS A 24 -7.25 -8.01 17.76
C LYS A 24 -8.70 -7.57 17.61
N PHE A 25 -8.94 -6.43 16.97
CA PHE A 25 -10.27 -5.93 16.64
C PHE A 25 -10.48 -5.91 15.13
N GLN A 26 -11.65 -6.35 14.65
CA GLN A 26 -11.96 -6.40 13.20
C GLN A 26 -12.23 -5.02 12.58
N GLY A 27 -12.54 -3.99 13.38
CA GLY A 27 -12.91 -2.66 12.89
C GLY A 27 -11.76 -1.65 12.91
N PHE A 28 -11.55 -0.94 11.81
CA PHE A 28 -10.64 0.22 11.73
C PHE A 28 -11.01 1.37 12.70
N GLN A 29 -12.21 1.36 13.27
CA GLN A 29 -12.67 2.35 14.24
C GLN A 29 -11.77 2.46 15.48
N PHE A 30 -11.08 1.39 15.86
CA PHE A 30 -10.15 1.36 17.00
C PHE A 30 -8.68 1.55 16.61
N TYR A 31 -8.39 1.72 15.31
CA TYR A 31 -7.05 1.90 14.76
C TYR A 31 -6.97 3.18 13.90
N PRO A 32 -6.98 4.38 14.50
CA PRO A 32 -6.93 5.64 13.76
C PRO A 32 -5.69 5.75 12.85
N LEU A 33 -4.55 5.18 13.26
CA LEU A 33 -3.33 5.20 12.45
C LEU A 33 -3.48 4.36 11.18
N ASN A 34 -4.12 3.19 11.28
CA ASN A 34 -4.42 2.36 10.11
C ASN A 34 -5.43 3.03 9.17
N GLN A 35 -6.38 3.81 9.70
CA GLN A 35 -7.33 4.55 8.87
C GLN A 35 -6.64 5.61 8.01
N ILE A 36 -5.69 6.37 8.57
CA ILE A 36 -4.89 7.34 7.81
C ILE A 36 -4.05 6.63 6.74
N MET A 37 -3.40 5.52 7.11
CA MET A 37 -2.62 4.73 6.17
C MET A 37 -3.46 4.18 5.01
N PHE A 38 -4.69 3.73 5.29
CA PHE A 38 -5.62 3.27 4.25
C PHE A 38 -5.97 4.39 3.27
N TRP A 39 -6.31 5.59 3.76
CA TRP A 39 -6.61 6.73 2.89
C TRP A 39 -5.40 7.15 2.05
N MET A 40 -4.20 7.13 2.63
CA MET A 40 -2.96 7.34 1.88
C MET A 40 -2.79 6.32 0.75
N TYR A 41 -3.05 5.03 1.03
CA TYR A 41 -2.98 3.96 0.03
C TYR A 41 -4.00 4.16 -1.10
N VAL A 42 -5.23 4.56 -0.79
CA VAL A 42 -6.23 4.91 -1.81
C VAL A 42 -5.76 6.07 -2.67
N SER A 43 -5.18 7.12 -2.09
CA SER A 43 -4.60 8.23 -2.85
C SER A 43 -3.48 7.79 -3.78
N ILE A 44 -2.60 6.88 -3.33
CA ILE A 44 -1.51 6.33 -4.15
C ILE A 44 -2.06 5.54 -5.35
N LEU A 45 -3.09 4.72 -5.16
CA LEU A 45 -3.74 3.99 -6.26
C LEU A 45 -4.31 4.93 -7.32
N ILE A 46 -4.96 6.02 -6.90
CA ILE A 46 -5.50 7.04 -7.81
C ILE A 46 -4.36 7.71 -8.59
N LEU A 47 -3.27 8.08 -7.92
CA LEU A 47 -2.09 8.69 -8.55
C LEU A 47 -1.40 7.73 -9.54
N LEU A 48 -1.24 6.45 -9.20
CA LEU A 48 -0.68 5.44 -10.11
C LEU A 48 -1.52 5.29 -11.37
N THR A 49 -2.85 5.25 -11.20
CA THR A 49 -3.79 5.14 -12.32
C THR A 49 -3.69 6.36 -13.24
N TRP A 50 -3.60 7.56 -12.64
CA TRP A 50 -3.47 8.80 -13.39
C TRP A 50 -2.15 8.88 -14.17
N ILE A 51 -1.02 8.54 -13.54
CA ILE A 51 0.30 8.55 -14.18
C ILE A 51 0.41 7.49 -15.27
N GLY A 52 -0.29 6.36 -15.12
CA GLY A 52 -0.35 5.33 -16.17
C GLY A 52 -0.99 5.81 -17.48
N ALA A 53 -1.79 6.89 -17.44
CA ALA A 53 -2.39 7.50 -18.64
C ALA A 53 -1.56 8.66 -19.22
N MET A 54 -0.48 9.07 -18.55
CA MET A 54 0.38 10.17 -18.96
C MET A 54 1.52 9.69 -19.87
N PRO A 55 2.11 10.58 -20.68
CA PRO A 55 3.26 10.23 -21.51
C PRO A 55 4.45 9.79 -20.65
N VAL A 56 5.25 8.86 -21.18
CA VAL A 56 6.43 8.29 -20.51
C VAL A 56 7.62 9.25 -20.65
N GLU A 57 7.48 10.43 -20.07
CA GLU A 57 8.49 11.50 -20.05
C GLU A 57 8.81 11.89 -18.61
N ASP A 58 10.00 12.44 -18.38
CA ASP A 58 10.29 13.07 -17.09
C ASP A 58 9.41 14.34 -16.94
N PRO A 59 8.80 14.56 -15.76
CA PRO A 59 9.06 13.94 -14.45
C PRO A 59 8.15 12.74 -14.10
N TYR A 60 7.25 12.29 -14.99
CA TYR A 60 6.26 11.26 -14.68
C TYR A 60 6.88 9.89 -14.45
N VAL A 61 8.00 9.59 -15.12
CA VAL A 61 8.73 8.32 -14.94
C VAL A 61 9.27 8.21 -13.52
N THR A 62 9.97 9.23 -13.02
CA THR A 62 10.52 9.23 -11.65
C THR A 62 9.41 9.21 -10.60
N LEU A 63 8.32 9.95 -10.82
CA LEU A 63 7.16 9.93 -9.92
C LEU A 63 6.49 8.54 -9.86
N SER A 64 6.34 7.87 -11.00
CA SER A 64 5.77 6.50 -11.05
C SER A 64 6.61 5.49 -10.29
N GLN A 65 7.94 5.61 -10.35
CA GLN A 65 8.87 4.74 -9.62
C GLN A 65 8.78 4.96 -8.11
N ILE A 66 8.72 6.22 -7.67
CA ILE A 66 8.56 6.55 -6.25
C ILE A 66 7.23 6.00 -5.72
N LEU A 67 6.13 6.23 -6.44
CA LEU A 67 4.81 5.78 -6.00
C LEU A 67 4.66 4.24 -6.01
N THR A 68 5.29 3.54 -6.96
CA THR A 68 5.29 2.07 -6.97
C THR A 68 6.07 1.49 -5.78
N VAL A 69 7.20 2.11 -5.39
CA VAL A 69 7.92 1.72 -4.17
C VAL A 69 7.04 1.94 -2.93
N ILE A 70 6.36 3.08 -2.83
CA ILE A 70 5.46 3.36 -1.71
C ILE A 70 4.30 2.35 -1.69
N TYR A 71 3.72 2.02 -2.84
CA TYR A 71 2.65 1.03 -2.99
C TYR A 71 3.04 -0.35 -2.43
N PHE A 72 4.20 -0.89 -2.83
CA PHE A 72 4.66 -2.18 -2.31
C PHE A 72 5.03 -2.11 -0.82
N SER A 73 5.61 -0.99 -0.36
CA SER A 73 5.99 -0.81 1.04
C SER A 73 4.79 -0.85 1.99
N TYR A 74 3.62 -0.37 1.56
CA TYR A 74 2.39 -0.34 2.35
C TYR A 74 2.01 -1.72 2.91
N TYR A 75 2.16 -2.77 2.11
CA TYR A 75 1.81 -4.15 2.49
C TYR A 75 2.69 -4.71 3.62
N PHE A 76 3.93 -4.22 3.75
CA PHE A 76 4.82 -4.59 4.85
C PHE A 76 4.62 -3.70 6.09
N VAL A 77 4.37 -2.41 5.90
CA VAL A 77 4.25 -1.44 7.01
C VAL A 77 2.91 -1.58 7.74
N SER A 78 1.81 -1.84 7.02
CA SER A 78 0.48 -1.96 7.62
C SER A 78 0.36 -3.03 8.73
N PRO A 79 0.86 -4.28 8.59
CA PRO A 79 0.83 -5.24 9.69
C PRO A 79 1.75 -4.86 10.86
N LEU A 80 2.89 -4.20 10.59
CA LEU A 80 3.80 -3.73 11.64
C LEU A 80 3.12 -2.68 12.52
N VAL A 81 2.45 -1.71 11.90
CA VAL A 81 1.71 -0.66 12.60
C VAL A 81 0.59 -1.26 13.45
N THR A 82 -0.19 -2.17 12.87
CA THR A 82 -1.28 -2.87 13.59
C THR A 82 -0.74 -3.60 14.83
N LYS A 83 0.37 -4.33 14.67
CA LYS A 83 1.03 -5.05 15.78
C LYS A 83 1.59 -4.11 16.85
N THR A 84 2.15 -2.97 16.47
CA THR A 84 2.62 -1.96 17.45
C THR A 84 1.46 -1.34 18.20
N TRP A 85 0.34 -1.07 17.53
CA TRP A 85 -0.86 -0.53 18.17
C TRP A 85 -1.48 -1.55 19.14
N ASP A 86 -1.55 -2.82 18.75
CA ASP A 86 -2.03 -3.92 19.61
C ASP A 86 -1.17 -4.17 20.84
N LYS A 87 0.10 -3.77 20.80
CA LYS A 87 1.00 -3.77 21.97
C LYS A 87 0.81 -2.55 22.87
N LEU A 88 0.43 -1.40 22.31
CA LEU A 88 0.16 -0.19 23.09
C LEU A 88 -1.16 -0.28 23.86
N LEU A 89 -2.14 -1.02 23.33
CA LEU A 89 -3.44 -1.23 23.95
C LEU A 89 -3.44 -2.33 25.03
N ASN A 90 -2.35 -3.09 25.20
CA ASN A 90 -2.19 -4.19 26.15
C ASN A 90 -1.23 -3.82 27.26
#